data_AF-A0A7Y6F3B6-F1
#
_entry.id   AF-A0A7Y6F3B6-F1
#
_cell.length_a   1.000
_cell.length_b   1.000
_cell.length_c   1.000
_cell.angle_alpha   90.00
_cell.angle_beta   90.00
_cell.angle_gamma   90.00
#
_symmetry.space_group_name_H-M   'P 1'
#
loop_
_entity.id
_entity.type
_entity.pdbx_description
1 polymer ?
#
loop_
_entity_poly.entity_id
_entity_poly.type
_entity_poly.pdbx_seq_one_letter_code
_entity_poly.pdbx_strand_id
1 'polypeptide(L)'
;MSSSLRRGALAAAAIAFSIASLASCAAGNNAETHQINPDNARATVGDIMVQNAVVVTQPDLESTGPAIVAATIFNNGTKDQTLDSVVVDGVDKKAELTAAQGNGKLTVPAGGSLVVGGKDNASAVLPSSRTAVLDGNAQAITFTFSRTGDVKLNTLVVPATNYFEKWGPSEMPSAPASGSPSPDTSASPGEGSETPADETGGPTEGAEGAEGAQGEAAGEASHAGH
;
A
#
# COMPACT_ATOMS: atom_id res chain seq x y z
N MET A 1 43.06 -28.13 -58.35
CA MET A 1 42.01 -27.97 -57.31
C MET A 1 40.74 -28.63 -57.82
N SER A 2 40.22 -29.63 -57.11
CA SER A 2 39.06 -30.41 -57.56
C SER A 2 37.83 -29.52 -57.75
N SER A 3 37.11 -29.69 -58.86
CA SER A 3 35.92 -28.89 -59.23
C SER A 3 34.82 -28.95 -58.16
N SER A 4 34.79 -30.04 -57.38
CA SER A 4 33.90 -30.23 -56.24
C SER A 4 34.19 -29.27 -55.09
N LEU A 5 35.46 -29.01 -54.74
CA LEU A 5 35.80 -28.03 -53.69
C LEU A 5 35.40 -26.61 -54.08
N ARG A 6 35.55 -26.23 -55.36
CA ARG A 6 35.17 -24.89 -55.83
C ARG A 6 33.66 -24.68 -55.80
N ARG A 7 32.87 -25.71 -56.18
CA ARG A 7 31.41 -25.66 -56.13
C ARG A 7 30.88 -25.68 -54.70
N GLY A 8 31.49 -26.48 -53.81
CA GLY A 8 31.15 -26.50 -52.39
C GLY A 8 31.39 -25.16 -51.69
N ALA A 9 32.54 -24.51 -51.99
CA ALA A 9 32.85 -23.19 -51.44
C ALA A 9 31.85 -22.10 -51.88
N LEU A 10 31.43 -22.12 -53.15
CA LEU A 10 30.45 -21.16 -53.67
C LEU A 10 29.06 -21.36 -53.06
N ALA A 11 28.61 -22.60 -52.89
CA ALA A 11 27.34 -22.90 -52.23
C ALA A 11 27.34 -22.47 -50.75
N ALA A 12 28.44 -22.74 -50.03
CA ALA A 12 28.60 -22.29 -48.65
C ALA A 12 28.59 -20.77 -48.52
N ALA A 13 29.27 -20.06 -49.44
CA ALA A 13 29.29 -18.59 -49.47
C ALA A 13 27.90 -18.00 -49.73
N ALA A 14 27.12 -18.59 -50.66
CA ALA A 14 25.75 -18.14 -50.94
C ALA A 14 24.82 -18.30 -49.73
N ILE A 15 24.92 -19.43 -49.01
CA ILE A 15 24.13 -19.68 -47.81
C ILE A 15 24.55 -18.71 -46.68
N ALA A 16 25.85 -18.57 -46.43
CA ALA A 16 26.36 -17.69 -45.38
C ALA A 16 25.99 -16.21 -45.62
N PHE A 17 26.08 -15.73 -46.86
CA PHE A 17 25.71 -14.36 -47.23
C PHE A 17 24.19 -14.11 -47.10
N SER A 18 23.37 -15.12 -47.42
CA SER A 18 21.91 -15.05 -47.27
C SER A 18 21.51 -14.94 -45.79
N ILE A 19 22.13 -15.73 -44.90
CA ILE A 19 21.85 -15.68 -43.46
C ILE A 19 22.30 -14.34 -42.86
N ALA A 20 23.47 -13.83 -43.25
CA ALA A 20 23.98 -12.55 -42.75
C ALA A 20 23.06 -11.36 -43.15
N SER A 21 22.49 -11.38 -44.35
CA SER A 21 21.58 -10.33 -44.85
C SER A 21 20.19 -10.39 -44.19
N LEU A 22 19.74 -11.58 -43.78
CA LEU A 22 18.45 -11.76 -43.09
C LEU A 22 18.56 -11.45 -41.58
N ALA A 23 19.70 -11.76 -40.96
CA ALA A 23 19.92 -11.53 -39.53
C ALA A 23 20.13 -10.04 -39.18
N SER A 24 20.50 -9.19 -40.14
CA SER A 24 20.73 -7.76 -39.88
C SER A 24 19.47 -6.99 -39.47
N CYS A 25 18.27 -7.48 -39.82
CA CYS A 25 17.02 -6.87 -39.35
C CYS A 25 16.67 -7.24 -37.91
N ALA A 26 17.22 -8.34 -37.37
CA ALA A 26 16.91 -8.82 -36.03
C ALA A 26 17.69 -8.09 -34.91
N ALA A 27 18.75 -7.35 -35.26
CA ALA A 27 19.60 -6.62 -34.30
C ALA A 27 19.48 -5.08 -34.42
N GLY A 28 18.43 -4.59 -35.08
CA GLY A 28 18.19 -3.16 -35.27
C GLY A 28 17.52 -2.48 -34.09
N ASN A 29 17.17 -1.21 -34.27
CA ASN A 29 16.50 -0.37 -33.26
C ASN A 29 15.10 -0.88 -32.83
N ASN A 30 14.59 -1.89 -33.53
CA ASN A 30 13.31 -2.56 -33.28
C ASN A 30 13.50 -4.07 -33.04
N ALA A 31 14.70 -4.51 -32.65
CA ALA A 31 14.93 -5.90 -32.30
C ALA A 31 13.91 -6.39 -31.25
N GLU A 32 13.45 -7.62 -31.37
CA GLU A 32 12.53 -8.24 -30.41
C GLU A 32 13.09 -8.22 -28.98
N THR A 33 14.42 -8.26 -28.83
CA THR A 33 15.11 -8.14 -27.54
C THR A 33 14.96 -6.76 -26.89
N HIS A 34 14.71 -5.69 -27.65
CA HIS A 34 14.45 -4.35 -27.13
C HIS A 34 12.99 -4.12 -26.73
N GLN A 35 12.09 -5.01 -27.13
CA GLN A 35 10.66 -4.91 -26.83
C GLN A 35 10.29 -5.65 -25.53
N ILE A 36 11.24 -6.37 -24.94
CA ILE A 36 11.09 -6.98 -23.62
C ILE A 36 11.07 -5.86 -22.58
N ASN A 37 9.92 -5.73 -21.91
CA ASN A 37 9.75 -4.78 -20.82
C ASN A 37 9.93 -5.47 -19.46
N PRO A 38 10.34 -4.73 -18.42
CA PRO A 38 10.30 -5.23 -17.07
C PRO A 38 8.88 -5.67 -16.69
N ASP A 39 8.78 -6.69 -15.82
CA ASP A 39 7.49 -7.22 -15.36
C ASP A 39 6.66 -6.17 -14.60
N ASN A 40 7.34 -5.23 -13.95
CA ASN A 40 6.73 -4.16 -13.16
C ASN A 40 6.80 -2.82 -13.90
N ALA A 41 5.89 -1.93 -13.53
CA ALA A 41 5.63 -0.70 -14.27
C ALA A 41 6.86 0.21 -14.41
N ARG A 42 6.98 0.81 -15.60
CA ARG A 42 8.05 1.73 -15.96
C ARG A 42 7.50 2.93 -16.73
N ALA A 43 7.99 4.12 -16.41
CA ALA A 43 7.76 5.33 -17.18
C ALA A 43 9.03 6.20 -17.22
N THR A 44 9.17 6.99 -18.26
CA THR A 44 10.28 7.95 -18.41
C THR A 44 9.74 9.28 -18.89
N VAL A 45 10.07 10.36 -18.18
CA VAL A 45 9.72 11.73 -18.57
C VAL A 45 10.98 12.59 -18.44
N GLY A 46 11.43 13.13 -19.57
CA GLY A 46 12.73 13.78 -19.65
C GLY A 46 13.83 12.84 -19.16
N ASP A 47 14.61 13.31 -18.19
CA ASP A 47 15.75 12.58 -17.63
C ASP A 47 15.37 11.57 -16.53
N ILE A 48 14.14 11.63 -16.00
CA ILE A 48 13.71 10.78 -14.89
C ILE A 48 13.03 9.52 -15.42
N MET A 49 13.49 8.38 -14.92
CA MET A 49 12.87 7.08 -15.15
C MET A 49 12.43 6.49 -13.81
N VAL A 50 11.15 6.22 -13.69
CA VAL A 50 10.60 5.40 -12.60
C VAL A 50 10.48 3.98 -13.15
N GLN A 51 11.07 3.01 -12.47
CA GLN A 51 11.10 1.61 -12.87
C GLN A 51 10.78 0.71 -11.68
N ASN A 52 10.19 -0.45 -11.95
CA ASN A 52 9.83 -1.43 -10.93
C ASN A 52 8.89 -0.85 -9.88
N ALA A 53 7.97 0.03 -10.30
CA ALA A 53 6.95 0.56 -9.41
C ALA A 53 5.94 -0.54 -9.09
N VAL A 54 5.55 -0.62 -7.83
CA VAL A 54 4.58 -1.57 -7.25
C VAL A 54 3.98 -0.97 -5.98
N VAL A 55 2.68 -1.15 -5.76
CA VAL A 55 2.06 -0.86 -4.46
C VAL A 55 1.95 -2.16 -3.69
N VAL A 56 2.56 -2.21 -2.52
CA VAL A 56 2.62 -3.39 -1.66
C VAL A 56 1.66 -3.18 -0.48
N THR A 57 0.57 -3.96 -0.46
CA THR A 57 -0.42 -3.94 0.62
C THR A 57 -0.03 -4.90 1.74
N GLN A 58 -0.80 -4.88 2.83
CA GLN A 58 -0.66 -5.83 3.92
C GLN A 58 -0.92 -7.27 3.45
N PRO A 59 -0.26 -8.28 4.05
CA PRO A 59 -0.43 -9.67 3.63
C PRO A 59 -1.81 -10.25 3.98
N ASP A 60 -2.43 -9.76 5.05
CA ASP A 60 -3.79 -10.11 5.45
C ASP A 60 -4.81 -9.23 4.71
N LEU A 61 -5.84 -9.84 4.13
CA LEU A 61 -6.85 -9.14 3.33
C LEU A 61 -7.80 -8.29 4.19
N GLU A 62 -8.01 -8.66 5.45
CA GLU A 62 -8.86 -7.94 6.40
C GLU A 62 -8.12 -6.80 7.12
N SER A 63 -6.82 -6.68 6.85
CA SER A 63 -5.95 -5.66 7.41
C SER A 63 -6.29 -4.26 6.91
N THR A 64 -6.50 -3.33 7.84
CA THR A 64 -6.66 -1.90 7.56
C THR A 64 -5.33 -1.13 7.64
N GLY A 65 -4.22 -1.85 7.68
CA GLY A 65 -2.87 -1.27 7.82
C GLY A 65 -2.43 -0.45 6.61
N PRO A 66 -1.28 0.22 6.71
CA PRO A 66 -0.72 0.99 5.60
C PRO A 66 -0.34 0.10 4.41
N ALA A 67 -0.26 0.68 3.22
CA ALA A 67 0.43 0.10 2.06
C ALA A 67 1.73 0.88 1.81
N ILE A 68 2.68 0.30 1.08
CA ILE A 68 3.93 0.96 0.70
C ILE A 68 4.00 1.07 -0.82
N VAL A 69 4.51 2.19 -1.33
CA VAL A 69 4.97 2.26 -2.72
C VAL A 69 6.44 1.86 -2.76
N ALA A 70 6.77 0.84 -3.55
CA ALA A 70 8.15 0.51 -3.85
C ALA A 70 8.45 0.83 -5.33
N ALA A 71 9.61 1.44 -5.58
CA ALA A 71 10.09 1.80 -6.91
C ALA A 71 11.59 2.10 -6.90
N THR A 72 12.23 1.94 -8.05
CA THR A 72 13.57 2.47 -8.30
C THR A 72 13.48 3.64 -9.24
N ILE A 73 14.04 4.77 -8.85
CA ILE A 73 14.01 6.02 -9.61
C ILE A 73 15.42 6.32 -10.09
N PHE A 74 15.59 6.47 -11.39
CA PHE A 74 16.86 6.83 -12.03
C PHE A 74 16.79 8.25 -12.56
N ASN A 75 17.88 8.99 -12.40
CA ASN A 75 18.06 10.32 -12.95
C ASN A 75 19.22 10.31 -13.94
N ASN A 76 18.88 10.25 -15.23
CA ASN A 76 19.86 10.27 -16.32
C ASN A 76 20.35 11.69 -16.66
N GLY A 77 19.88 12.69 -15.91
CA GLY A 77 20.19 14.09 -16.12
C GLY A 77 21.49 14.50 -15.45
N THR A 78 21.86 15.76 -15.67
CA THR A 78 23.10 16.36 -15.14
C THR A 78 22.90 17.13 -13.83
N LYS A 79 21.67 17.16 -13.30
CA LYS A 79 21.32 17.88 -12.07
C LYS A 79 20.52 16.97 -11.15
N ASP A 80 20.78 17.05 -9.85
CA ASP A 80 20.00 16.37 -8.83
C ASP A 80 18.52 16.75 -8.92
N GLN A 81 17.63 15.82 -8.63
CA GLN A 81 16.20 16.08 -8.45
C GLN A 81 15.73 15.60 -7.09
N THR A 82 14.63 16.15 -6.61
CA THR A 82 13.98 15.68 -5.38
C THR A 82 12.66 15.04 -5.75
N LEU A 83 12.34 13.91 -5.12
CA LEU A 83 11.00 13.36 -5.11
C LEU A 83 10.18 14.13 -4.07
N ASP A 84 9.26 14.95 -4.55
CA ASP A 84 8.51 15.89 -3.71
C ASP A 84 7.19 15.27 -3.22
N SER A 85 6.55 14.42 -4.04
CA SER A 85 5.37 13.66 -3.61
C SER A 85 5.14 12.40 -4.42
N VAL A 86 4.44 11.46 -3.79
CA VAL A 86 3.87 10.27 -4.44
C VAL A 86 2.37 10.23 -4.12
N VAL A 87 1.55 10.12 -5.16
CA VAL A 87 0.08 10.08 -5.05
C VAL A 87 -0.43 8.86 -5.78
N VAL A 88 -1.27 8.09 -5.10
CA VAL A 88 -1.94 6.92 -5.66
C VAL A 88 -3.41 7.26 -5.82
N ASP A 89 -3.93 7.12 -7.03
CA ASP A 89 -5.33 7.45 -7.32
C ASP A 89 -6.26 6.59 -6.44
N GLY A 90 -7.39 7.14 -6.03
CA GLY A 90 -8.30 6.49 -5.10
C GLY A 90 -7.89 6.58 -3.62
N VAL A 91 -6.64 6.96 -3.31
CA VAL A 91 -6.20 7.27 -1.95
C VAL A 91 -6.25 8.78 -1.74
N ASP A 92 -7.06 9.25 -0.79
CA ASP A 92 -7.27 10.68 -0.53
C ASP A 92 -6.05 11.40 0.07
N LYS A 93 -4.98 10.66 0.36
CA LYS A 93 -3.76 11.15 1.02
C LYS A 93 -2.54 10.85 0.18
N LYS A 94 -1.57 11.78 0.21
CA LYS A 94 -0.24 11.55 -0.35
C LYS A 94 0.50 10.52 0.49
N ALA A 95 1.43 9.79 -0.14
CA ALA A 95 2.32 8.93 0.60
C ALA A 95 3.23 9.76 1.52
N GLU A 96 3.43 9.29 2.73
CA GLU A 96 4.40 9.83 3.68
C GLU A 96 5.80 9.41 3.24
N LEU A 97 6.61 10.39 2.87
CA LEU A 97 7.97 10.17 2.36
C LEU A 97 8.99 10.32 3.49
N THR A 98 9.81 9.29 3.72
CA THR A 98 10.91 9.34 4.69
C THR A 98 12.23 8.98 4.00
N ALA A 99 13.30 9.73 4.28
CA ALA A 99 14.63 9.40 3.77
C ALA A 99 15.18 8.14 4.47
N ALA A 100 16.05 7.39 3.77
CA ALA A 100 16.71 6.21 4.33
C ALA A 100 17.54 6.53 5.59
N GLN A 101 18.16 7.72 5.63
CA GLN A 101 18.90 8.22 6.78
C GLN A 101 18.58 9.69 7.03
N GLY A 102 18.39 10.04 8.30
CA GLY A 102 18.11 11.40 8.74
C GLY A 102 16.75 11.94 8.26
N ASN A 103 16.56 13.25 8.40
CA ASN A 103 15.29 13.93 8.09
C ASN A 103 15.39 14.75 6.80
N GLY A 104 16.06 14.21 5.78
CA GLY A 104 16.36 14.89 4.53
C GLY A 104 15.26 14.78 3.47
N LYS A 105 15.37 15.60 2.43
CA LYS A 105 14.60 15.42 1.18
C LYS A 105 15.03 14.14 0.48
N LEU A 106 14.11 13.50 -0.24
CA LEU A 106 14.40 12.33 -1.06
C LEU A 106 15.05 12.77 -2.37
N THR A 107 16.38 12.88 -2.37
CA THR A 107 17.15 13.31 -3.55
C THR A 107 17.50 12.12 -4.44
N VAL A 108 17.29 12.29 -5.74
CA VAL A 108 17.77 11.42 -6.83
C VAL A 108 18.99 12.11 -7.46
N PRO A 109 20.23 11.64 -7.19
CA PRO A 109 21.44 12.30 -7.69
C PRO A 109 21.52 12.32 -9.21
N ALA A 110 22.17 13.33 -9.78
CA ALA A 110 22.51 13.36 -11.21
C ALA A 110 23.32 12.12 -11.62
N GLY A 111 22.90 11.44 -12.69
CA GLY A 111 23.49 10.16 -13.12
C GLY A 111 23.32 9.01 -12.12
N GLY A 112 22.47 9.18 -11.11
CA GLY A 112 22.30 8.28 -9.99
C GLY A 112 20.90 7.69 -9.89
N SER A 113 20.63 7.06 -8.74
CA SER A 113 19.33 6.47 -8.45
C SER A 113 18.92 6.64 -6.99
N LEU A 114 17.61 6.51 -6.75
CA LEU A 114 16.98 6.45 -5.44
C LEU A 114 16.09 5.20 -5.42
N VAL A 115 16.27 4.36 -4.42
CA VAL A 115 15.38 3.22 -4.15
C VAL A 115 14.39 3.64 -3.07
N VAL A 116 13.10 3.42 -3.34
CA VAL A 116 12.00 3.64 -2.42
C VAL A 116 11.33 2.30 -2.11
N GLY A 117 11.02 2.06 -0.84
CA GLY A 117 10.48 0.81 -0.34
C GLY A 117 11.56 -0.21 0.05
N GLY A 118 11.17 -1.16 0.90
CA GLY A 118 12.07 -2.17 1.44
C GLY A 118 12.96 -1.68 2.59
N LYS A 119 13.57 -2.64 3.27
CA LYS A 119 14.43 -2.39 4.44
C LYS A 119 15.63 -1.50 4.08
N ASP A 120 15.92 -0.54 4.96
CA ASP A 120 17.05 0.41 4.91
C ASP A 120 17.04 1.40 3.72
N ASN A 121 15.94 1.47 2.96
CA ASN A 121 15.73 2.42 1.87
C ASN A 121 14.82 3.59 2.30
N ALA A 122 14.65 4.57 1.42
CA ALA A 122 13.64 5.60 1.62
C ALA A 122 12.25 4.95 1.62
N SER A 123 11.30 5.48 2.38
CA SER A 123 9.94 4.95 2.46
C SER A 123 8.93 5.90 1.80
N ALA A 124 7.86 5.30 1.27
CA ALA A 124 6.67 5.99 0.79
C ALA A 124 5.44 5.24 1.30
N VAL A 125 4.90 5.68 2.44
CA VAL A 125 3.83 5.00 3.18
C VAL A 125 2.47 5.58 2.83
N LEU A 126 1.54 4.76 2.38
CA LEU A 126 0.15 5.12 2.11
C LEU A 126 -0.72 4.74 3.32
N PRO A 127 -1.13 5.70 4.16
CA PRO A 127 -1.96 5.41 5.32
C PRO A 127 -3.36 4.95 4.89
N SER A 128 -3.88 3.93 5.58
CA SER A 128 -5.28 3.47 5.49
C SER A 128 -5.80 3.26 4.06
N SER A 129 -5.09 2.45 3.27
CA SER A 129 -5.28 2.35 1.81
C SER A 129 -6.04 1.11 1.33
N ARG A 130 -6.46 0.21 2.23
CA ARG A 130 -7.07 -1.09 1.85
C ARG A 130 -8.35 -0.96 1.01
N THR A 131 -9.21 0.02 1.30
CA THR A 131 -10.44 0.25 0.53
C THR A 131 -10.19 0.91 -0.83
N ALA A 132 -9.05 1.60 -0.96
CA ALA A 132 -8.69 2.37 -2.15
C ALA A 132 -7.78 1.59 -3.11
N VAL A 133 -7.04 0.60 -2.59
CA VAL A 133 -5.98 -0.09 -3.32
C VAL A 133 -6.18 -1.60 -3.12
N LEU A 134 -6.72 -2.26 -4.15
CA LEU A 134 -7.09 -3.68 -4.12
C LEU A 134 -6.01 -4.54 -4.79
N ASP A 135 -5.69 -5.67 -4.16
CA ASP A 135 -4.70 -6.62 -4.69
C ASP A 135 -5.08 -7.10 -6.10
N GLY A 136 -4.10 -7.12 -7.01
CA GLY A 136 -4.29 -7.47 -8.42
C GLY A 136 -4.72 -6.31 -9.32
N ASN A 137 -5.08 -5.15 -8.78
CA ASN A 137 -5.38 -3.97 -9.61
C ASN A 137 -4.13 -3.40 -10.28
N ALA A 138 -4.35 -2.73 -11.41
CA ALA A 138 -3.42 -1.77 -11.98
C ALA A 138 -3.81 -0.36 -11.49
N GLN A 139 -3.08 0.15 -10.51
CA GLN A 139 -3.36 1.42 -9.85
C GLN A 139 -2.60 2.56 -10.50
N ALA A 140 -3.30 3.66 -10.82
CA ALA A 140 -2.63 4.87 -11.30
C ALA A 140 -1.85 5.53 -10.16
N ILE A 141 -0.59 5.87 -10.44
CA ILE A 141 0.32 6.51 -9.50
C ILE A 141 1.05 7.67 -10.18
N THR A 142 1.22 8.76 -9.44
CA THR A 142 1.95 9.96 -9.86
C THR A 142 3.12 10.21 -8.92
N PHE A 143 4.34 10.23 -9.48
CA PHE A 143 5.55 10.68 -8.81
C PHE A 143 5.85 12.12 -9.27
N THR A 144 5.96 13.07 -8.34
CA THR A 144 6.25 14.47 -8.67
C THR A 144 7.68 14.80 -8.29
N PHE A 145 8.44 15.31 -9.26
CA PHE A 145 9.83 15.71 -9.10
C PHE A 145 10.02 17.21 -9.23
N SER A 146 11.01 17.76 -8.51
CA SER A 146 11.23 19.21 -8.44
C SER A 146 11.54 19.92 -9.75
N ARG A 147 12.03 19.22 -10.79
CA ARG A 147 12.32 19.82 -12.11
C ARG A 147 11.56 19.15 -13.24
N THR A 148 11.53 17.82 -13.27
CA THR A 148 10.80 17.06 -14.29
C THR A 148 9.28 17.24 -14.17
N GLY A 149 8.77 17.51 -12.97
CA GLY A 149 7.35 17.50 -12.70
C GLY A 149 6.83 16.07 -12.57
N ASP A 150 5.63 15.82 -13.10
CA ASP A 150 4.92 14.56 -12.90
C ASP A 150 5.39 13.44 -13.82
N VAL A 151 5.65 12.27 -13.23
CA VAL A 151 5.81 10.99 -13.90
C VAL A 151 4.63 10.11 -13.49
N LYS A 152 3.76 9.82 -14.47
CA LYS A 152 2.53 9.04 -14.28
C LYS A 152 2.69 7.65 -14.87
N LEU A 153 2.22 6.64 -14.18
CA LEU A 153 2.21 5.25 -14.61
C LEU A 153 1.11 4.46 -13.90
N ASN A 154 0.75 3.31 -14.46
CA ASN A 154 -0.13 2.34 -13.81
C ASN A 154 0.74 1.22 -13.24
N THR A 155 0.56 0.90 -11.97
CA THR A 155 1.39 -0.04 -11.23
C THR A 155 0.56 -1.17 -10.65
N LEU A 156 1.14 -2.36 -10.52
CA LEU A 156 0.45 -3.48 -9.90
C LEU A 156 0.33 -3.28 -8.38
N VAL A 157 -0.82 -3.69 -7.85
CA VAL A 157 -1.03 -3.84 -6.41
C VAL A 157 -0.80 -5.29 -6.03
N VAL A 158 0.10 -5.54 -5.10
CA VAL A 158 0.44 -6.89 -4.64
C VAL A 158 0.43 -6.95 -3.10
N PRO A 159 0.02 -8.07 -2.50
CA PRO A 159 0.15 -8.25 -1.06
C PRO A 159 1.61 -8.53 -0.68
N ALA A 160 2.02 -8.10 0.52
CA ALA A 160 3.34 -8.33 1.11
C ALA A 160 3.58 -9.81 1.48
N THR A 161 3.46 -10.71 0.51
CA THR A 161 3.68 -12.15 0.65
C THR A 161 4.80 -12.59 -0.29
N ASN A 162 5.44 -13.73 0.01
CA ASN A 162 6.47 -14.33 -0.82
C ASN A 162 7.60 -13.31 -1.14
N TYR A 163 7.78 -12.97 -2.42
CA TYR A 163 8.80 -12.04 -2.90
C TYR A 163 8.68 -10.63 -2.28
N PHE A 164 7.46 -10.21 -1.95
CA PHE A 164 7.18 -8.85 -1.47
C PHE A 164 7.20 -8.71 0.06
N GLU A 165 7.46 -9.78 0.82
CA GLU A 165 7.52 -9.74 2.29
C GLU A 165 8.51 -8.69 2.82
N LYS A 166 9.65 -8.53 2.15
CA LYS A 166 10.71 -7.59 2.54
C LYS A 166 10.49 -6.16 2.04
N TRP A 167 9.49 -5.97 1.18
CA TRP A 167 9.15 -4.71 0.54
C TRP A 167 7.82 -4.14 1.04
N GLY A 168 7.08 -4.93 1.81
CA GLY A 168 5.82 -4.56 2.40
C GLY A 168 5.93 -3.63 3.61
N PRO A 169 4.77 -3.19 4.12
CA PRO A 169 4.71 -2.33 5.29
C PRO A 169 5.30 -3.02 6.53
N SER A 170 6.16 -2.30 7.26
CA SER A 170 6.78 -2.78 8.49
C SER A 170 5.81 -2.86 9.68
N GLU A 171 4.77 -2.02 9.67
CA GLU A 171 3.70 -2.05 10.66
C GLU A 171 2.65 -3.08 10.21
N MET A 172 2.78 -4.30 10.70
CA MET A 172 1.69 -5.28 10.61
C MET A 172 0.60 -4.83 11.61
N PRO A 173 -0.65 -4.61 11.19
CA PRO A 173 -1.70 -4.31 12.15
C PRO A 173 -1.91 -5.48 13.09
N SER A 174 -2.14 -5.14 14.34
CA SER A 174 -2.58 -6.13 15.32
C SER A 174 -3.95 -6.64 14.92
N ALA A 175 -4.13 -7.97 14.95
CA ALA A 175 -5.43 -8.58 14.79
C ALA A 175 -6.42 -7.94 15.79
N PRO A 176 -7.69 -7.70 15.39
CA PRO A 176 -8.69 -7.25 16.34
C PRO A 176 -8.76 -8.26 17.49
N ALA A 177 -8.64 -7.76 18.73
CA ALA A 177 -8.73 -8.61 19.90
C ALA A 177 -10.05 -9.39 19.82
N SER A 178 -9.95 -10.71 19.64
CA SER A 178 -11.09 -11.60 19.80
C SER A 178 -11.50 -11.53 21.26
N GLY A 179 -12.45 -10.64 21.57
CA GLY A 179 -13.09 -10.56 22.87
C GLY A 179 -13.90 -11.83 23.09
N SER A 180 -13.25 -12.87 23.61
CA SER A 180 -13.95 -13.94 24.32
C SER A 180 -14.19 -13.44 25.74
N PRO A 181 -15.44 -13.16 26.16
CA PRO A 181 -15.69 -12.88 27.57
C PRO A 181 -15.46 -14.16 28.37
N SER A 182 -14.33 -14.24 29.07
CA SER A 182 -14.19 -15.20 30.18
C SER A 182 -15.04 -14.69 31.35
N PRO A 183 -15.96 -15.49 31.91
CA PRO A 183 -16.62 -15.13 33.16
C PRO A 183 -15.65 -15.38 34.31
N ASP A 184 -15.11 -14.31 34.89
CA ASP A 184 -14.48 -14.36 36.20
C ASP A 184 -15.57 -14.54 37.25
N THR A 185 -15.67 -15.74 37.82
CA THR A 185 -16.32 -15.94 39.11
C THR A 185 -15.43 -16.85 39.94
N SER A 186 -14.59 -16.24 40.77
CA SER A 186 -13.89 -16.93 41.85
C SER A 186 -14.00 -16.08 43.11
N ALA A 187 -15.09 -16.31 43.86
CA ALA A 187 -15.20 -15.91 45.26
C ALA A 187 -15.05 -17.18 46.09
N SER A 188 -13.95 -17.28 46.83
CA SER A 188 -13.69 -18.35 47.80
C SER A 188 -14.47 -18.07 49.10
N PRO A 189 -15.14 -19.07 49.71
CA PRO A 189 -15.93 -18.87 50.92
C PRO A 189 -15.05 -18.89 52.18
N GLY A 190 -15.25 -17.91 53.06
CA GLY A 190 -14.72 -17.92 54.42
C GLY A 190 -15.77 -18.41 55.41
N GLU A 191 -15.47 -19.49 56.12
CA GLU A 191 -16.20 -19.97 57.29
C GLU A 191 -16.11 -18.98 58.45
N GLY A 192 -17.25 -18.71 59.10
CA GLY A 192 -17.36 -17.95 60.33
C GLY A 192 -18.72 -18.22 60.98
N SER A 193 -18.70 -19.03 62.04
CA SER A 193 -19.82 -19.63 62.76
C SER A 193 -20.58 -18.67 63.70
N GLU A 194 -21.91 -18.75 63.62
CA GLU A 194 -22.97 -18.69 64.66
C GLU A 194 -22.98 -17.63 65.79
N THR A 195 -24.10 -16.89 65.91
CA THR A 195 -25.16 -17.09 66.96
C THR A 195 -26.26 -15.99 66.83
N PRO A 196 -27.57 -16.30 67.03
CA PRO A 196 -28.69 -15.39 66.82
C PRO A 196 -29.27 -14.78 68.12
N ALA A 197 -30.04 -13.70 68.00
CA ALA A 197 -31.05 -13.29 68.97
C ALA A 197 -32.18 -12.47 68.32
N ASP A 198 -33.40 -12.96 68.56
CA ASP A 198 -34.74 -12.36 68.57
C ASP A 198 -34.78 -10.88 69.10
N GLU A 199 -35.81 -10.04 68.90
CA GLU A 199 -37.26 -10.30 68.89
C GLU A 199 -38.05 -9.04 68.45
N THR A 200 -39.31 -9.27 68.08
CA THR A 200 -40.52 -8.42 68.27
C THR A 200 -40.77 -7.14 67.45
N GLY A 201 -41.98 -7.07 66.88
CA GLY A 201 -42.78 -5.84 67.04
C GLY A 201 -43.80 -5.43 65.98
N GLY A 202 -44.62 -6.35 65.46
CA GLY A 202 -46.06 -6.16 65.17
C GLY A 202 -46.61 -5.02 64.26
N PRO A 203 -47.87 -5.16 63.77
CA PRO A 203 -48.39 -4.46 62.59
C PRO A 203 -49.43 -3.37 62.91
N THR A 204 -49.79 -2.51 61.95
CA THR A 204 -51.20 -2.08 61.78
C THR A 204 -51.47 -1.37 60.44
N GLU A 205 -52.64 -1.72 59.90
CA GLU A 205 -53.37 -1.20 58.74
C GLU A 205 -53.81 0.27 58.84
N GLY A 206 -54.24 0.82 57.70
CA GLY A 206 -55.15 1.97 57.60
C GLY A 206 -54.75 2.91 56.44
N ALA A 207 -55.18 2.67 55.20
CA ALA A 207 -56.48 3.01 54.63
C ALA A 207 -56.64 4.49 54.18
N GLU A 208 -56.78 4.64 52.86
CA GLU A 208 -57.72 5.49 52.13
C GLU A 208 -57.59 7.03 52.04
N GLY A 209 -57.72 7.47 50.78
CA GLY A 209 -58.31 8.75 50.35
C GLY A 209 -57.31 9.91 50.18
N ALA A 210 -57.37 10.76 49.16
CA ALA A 210 -58.26 10.90 48.02
C ALA A 210 -57.61 11.87 47.02
N GLU A 211 -57.97 11.70 45.75
CA GLU A 211 -58.27 12.71 44.72
C GLU A 211 -57.53 14.07 44.68
N GLY A 212 -57.08 14.42 43.46
CA GLY A 212 -57.44 15.73 42.92
C GLY A 212 -56.40 16.50 42.08
N ALA A 213 -56.72 16.63 40.79
CA ALA A 213 -56.43 17.74 39.87
C ALA A 213 -54.97 17.95 39.39
N GLN A 214 -54.67 17.68 38.11
CA GLN A 214 -54.87 18.55 36.93
C GLN A 214 -53.94 19.77 36.87
N GLY A 215 -53.13 19.82 35.82
CA GLY A 215 -52.26 20.92 35.42
C GLY A 215 -51.64 20.62 34.06
N GLU A 216 -52.45 20.81 33.02
CA GLU A 216 -52.16 20.63 31.60
C GLU A 216 -51.46 21.87 31.01
N ALA A 217 -50.93 21.69 29.79
CA ALA A 217 -50.48 22.68 28.81
C ALA A 217 -49.08 23.29 29.01
N ALA A 218 -48.29 23.63 27.99
CA ALA A 218 -48.17 23.37 26.55
C ALA A 218 -47.20 24.48 26.07
N GLY A 219 -46.39 24.25 25.04
CA GLY A 219 -45.55 25.32 24.49
C GLY A 219 -44.56 24.87 23.43
N GLU A 220 -45.08 24.76 22.21
CA GLU A 220 -44.45 24.28 20.98
C GLU A 220 -43.72 25.41 20.21
N ALA A 221 -42.72 25.00 19.41
CA ALA A 221 -42.28 25.51 18.10
C ALA A 221 -41.77 26.96 17.87
N SER A 222 -40.61 27.04 17.18
CA SER A 222 -40.41 27.56 15.80
C SER A 222 -38.90 27.81 15.54
N HIS A 223 -38.24 27.22 14.53
CA HIS A 223 -38.26 27.40 13.06
C HIS A 223 -37.30 28.49 12.52
N ALA A 224 -36.26 28.01 11.81
CA ALA A 224 -35.50 28.51 10.63
C ALA A 224 -35.09 29.99 10.43
N GLY A 225 -33.93 30.17 9.78
CA GLY A 225 -33.68 31.33 8.91
C GLY A 225 -32.22 31.58 8.48
N HIS A 226 -31.98 31.37 7.18
CA HIS A 226 -30.95 31.94 6.27
C HIS A 226 -29.46 31.56 6.37
#